data_AF-A0A316NNP8-F1
#
_entry.id   AF-A0A316NNP8-F1
#
_cell.length_a   1.000
_cell.length_b   1.000
_cell.length_c   1.000
_cell.angle_alpha   90.00
_cell.angle_beta   90.00
_cell.angle_gamma   90.00
#
_symmetry.space_group_name_H-M   'P 1'
#
loop_
_entity.id
_entity.type
_entity.pdbx_description
1 polymer ?
#
loop_
_entity_poly.entity_id
_entity_poly.type
_entity_poly.pdbx_seq_one_letter_code
_entity_poly.pdbx_strand_id
1 'polypeptide(L)'
;MDTFVDNFLHTKSDERMRWLIQAILTLLSEDHSVTDGTLFYLSESPISKKELLALDQYCLSSLLLAVWHYIVVNRPDNEKGRATFEQFHERADEVGARWKFISPIGKTYPRQITFDLFSVKSEKMHEENSGNSAKDTDYSEPTVEVYEAPVTNPLTGERILAQFHVEAKDGGIAAGIVYGGINIGDRRKKNDE
;
A
#
# COMPACT_ATOMS: atom_id res chain seq x y z
N MET A 1 7.58 0.50 0.70
CA MET A 1 6.94 -0.29 -0.37
C MET A 1 7.78 -1.50 -0.78
N ASP A 2 9.11 -1.40 -0.82
CA ASP A 2 9.99 -2.52 -1.20
C ASP A 2 9.73 -3.82 -0.40
N THR A 3 9.62 -3.74 0.93
CA THR A 3 9.30 -4.89 1.79
C THR A 3 7.96 -5.54 1.45
N PHE A 4 6.98 -4.76 1.00
CA PHE A 4 5.69 -5.32 0.57
C PHE A 4 5.85 -6.12 -0.72
N VAL A 5 6.57 -5.55 -1.70
CA VAL A 5 6.86 -6.23 -2.97
C VAL A 5 7.60 -7.54 -2.72
N ASP A 6 8.63 -7.53 -1.88
CA ASP A 6 9.45 -8.72 -1.61
C ASP A 6 8.66 -9.83 -0.89
N ASN A 7 7.80 -9.46 0.07
CA ASN A 7 7.10 -10.43 0.90
C ASN A 7 5.80 -10.96 0.26
N PHE A 8 5.11 -10.16 -0.55
CA PHE A 8 3.75 -10.48 -1.01
C PHE A 8 3.64 -10.73 -2.52
N LEU A 9 4.64 -10.33 -3.31
CA LEU A 9 4.64 -10.59 -4.74
C LEU A 9 5.58 -11.76 -5.07
N HIS A 10 5.23 -12.50 -6.12
CA HIS A 10 6.09 -13.54 -6.66
C HIS A 10 7.26 -12.94 -7.46
N THR A 11 8.15 -12.23 -6.78
CA THR A 11 9.30 -11.49 -7.34
C THR A 11 10.30 -12.37 -8.11
N LYS A 12 10.25 -13.69 -7.91
CA LYS A 12 11.04 -14.69 -8.65
C LYS A 12 10.60 -14.89 -10.11
N SER A 13 9.48 -14.30 -10.52
CA SER A 13 8.94 -14.43 -11.88
C SER A 13 8.87 -13.09 -12.57
N ASP A 14 9.88 -12.79 -13.37
CA ASP A 14 9.95 -11.55 -14.16
C ASP A 14 8.75 -11.39 -15.11
N GLU A 15 8.26 -12.50 -15.67
CA GLU A 15 7.06 -12.49 -16.52
C GLU A 15 5.84 -11.97 -15.75
N ARG A 16 5.61 -12.44 -14.51
CA ARG A 16 4.49 -11.99 -13.68
C ARG A 16 4.64 -10.53 -13.26
N MET A 17 5.86 -10.10 -12.93
CA MET A 17 6.12 -8.71 -12.54
C MET A 17 5.96 -7.75 -13.71
N ARG A 18 6.47 -8.13 -14.88
CA ARG A 18 6.25 -7.42 -16.14
C ARG A 18 4.77 -7.32 -16.47
N TRP A 19 4.04 -8.43 -16.39
CA TRP A 19 2.59 -8.45 -16.60
C TRP A 19 1.86 -7.52 -15.64
N LEU A 20 2.22 -7.51 -14.35
CA LEU A 20 1.61 -6.62 -13.36
C LEU A 20 1.83 -5.14 -13.71
N ILE A 21 3.06 -4.77 -14.07
CA ILE A 21 3.37 -3.39 -14.50
C ILE A 21 2.53 -3.02 -15.72
N GLN A 22 2.52 -3.88 -16.75
CA GLN A 22 1.74 -3.64 -17.96
C GLN A 22 0.25 -3.52 -17.66
N ALA A 23 -0.29 -4.36 -16.77
CA ALA A 23 -1.70 -4.30 -16.39
C ALA A 23 -2.05 -2.98 -15.68
N ILE A 24 -1.18 -2.50 -14.78
CA ILE A 24 -1.37 -1.21 -14.10
C ILE A 24 -1.31 -0.05 -15.10
N LEU A 25 -0.34 -0.07 -16.02
CA LEU A 25 -0.19 0.99 -17.03
C LEU A 25 -1.37 1.01 -18.01
N THR A 26 -1.83 -0.17 -18.45
CA THR A 26 -3.05 -0.29 -19.27
C THR A 26 -4.26 0.29 -18.54
N LEU A 27 -4.45 -0.09 -17.27
CA LEU A 27 -5.56 0.41 -16.47
C LEU A 27 -5.51 1.93 -16.31
N LEU A 28 -4.33 2.49 -16.04
CA LEU A 28 -4.14 3.94 -15.96
C LEU A 28 -4.41 4.62 -17.30
N SER A 29 -4.02 4.02 -18.42
CA SER A 29 -4.23 4.58 -19.75
C SER A 29 -5.72 4.63 -20.13
N GLU A 30 -6.47 3.59 -19.78
CA GLU A 30 -7.90 3.45 -20.07
C GLU A 30 -8.78 4.22 -19.08
N ASP A 31 -8.29 4.52 -17.88
CA ASP A 31 -9.03 5.31 -16.89
C ASP A 31 -9.02 6.80 -17.25
N HIS A 32 -10.05 7.23 -17.98
CA HIS A 32 -10.28 8.63 -18.36
C HIS A 32 -10.66 9.54 -17.18
N SER A 33 -10.98 8.98 -16.01
CA SER A 33 -11.25 9.78 -14.81
C SER A 33 -9.96 10.28 -14.13
N VAL A 34 -8.81 9.73 -14.52
CA VAL A 34 -7.48 10.24 -14.19
C VAL A 34 -6.97 11.05 -15.39
N THR A 35 -6.90 12.36 -15.26
CA THR A 35 -6.47 13.23 -16.37
C THR A 35 -4.97 13.14 -16.65
N ASP A 36 -4.55 13.47 -17.87
CA ASP A 36 -3.14 13.43 -18.29
C ASP A 36 -2.20 14.28 -17.43
N GLY A 37 -2.70 15.38 -16.84
CA GLY A 37 -1.95 16.26 -15.95
C GLY A 37 -1.92 15.81 -14.49
N THR A 38 -2.59 14.72 -14.13
CA THR A 38 -2.60 14.21 -12.74
C THR A 38 -1.18 13.79 -12.34
N LEU A 39 -0.74 14.22 -11.15
CA LEU A 39 0.60 13.97 -10.66
C LEU A 39 0.73 12.64 -9.92
N PHE A 40 1.82 11.93 -10.19
CA PHE A 40 2.24 10.69 -9.55
C PHE A 40 3.65 10.83 -8.98
N TYR A 41 3.87 10.25 -7.80
CA TYR A 41 5.11 10.39 -7.04
C TYR A 41 5.89 9.07 -7.07
N LEU A 42 6.68 8.85 -8.13
CA LEU A 42 7.62 7.73 -8.22
C LEU A 42 8.93 8.03 -7.48
N SER A 43 9.21 9.30 -7.23
CA SER A 43 10.38 9.82 -6.53
C SER A 43 9.99 11.14 -5.84
N GLU A 44 10.97 11.84 -5.26
CA GLU A 44 10.79 13.19 -4.70
C GLU A 44 10.18 14.19 -5.69
N SER A 45 10.46 14.02 -6.99
CA SER A 45 9.87 14.85 -8.05
C SER A 45 8.64 14.15 -8.65
N PRO A 46 7.46 14.80 -8.64
CA PRO A 46 6.28 14.24 -9.28
C PRO A 46 6.40 14.28 -10.79
N ILE A 47 5.73 13.34 -11.45
CA ILE A 47 5.55 13.30 -12.90
C ILE A 47 4.05 13.23 -13.22
N SER A 48 3.65 13.77 -14.37
CA SER A 48 2.26 13.69 -14.83
C SER A 48 1.89 12.27 -15.30
N LYS A 49 0.59 11.93 -15.34
CA LYS A 49 0.10 10.66 -15.91
C LYS A 49 0.64 10.45 -17.32
N LYS A 50 0.65 11.51 -18.14
CA LYS A 50 1.18 11.45 -19.51
C LYS A 50 2.66 11.09 -19.55
N GLU A 51 3.47 11.70 -18.69
CA GLU A 51 4.90 11.40 -18.58
C GLU A 51 5.14 9.99 -18.04
N LEU A 52 4.38 9.60 -17.00
CA LEU A 52 4.42 8.25 -16.42
C LEU A 52 4.16 7.18 -17.49
N LEU A 53 3.12 7.34 -18.30
CA LEU A 53 2.77 6.41 -19.38
C LEU A 53 3.74 6.45 -20.56
N ALA A 54 4.65 7.43 -20.63
CA ALA A 54 5.67 7.54 -21.67
C ALA A 54 7.01 6.91 -21.26
N LEU A 55 7.21 6.56 -19.99
CA LEU A 55 8.44 5.93 -19.52
C LEU A 55 8.66 4.55 -20.18
N ASP A 56 9.93 4.22 -20.37
CA ASP A 56 10.41 2.92 -20.87
C ASP A 56 10.97 2.02 -19.75
N GLN A 57 11.36 2.62 -18.61
CA GLN A 57 11.86 1.91 -17.43
C GLN A 57 11.02 2.23 -16.20
N TYR A 58 10.70 1.21 -15.41
CA TYR A 58 9.90 1.36 -14.18
C TYR A 58 10.57 0.66 -13.00
N CYS A 59 10.53 1.29 -11.83
CA CYS A 59 10.73 0.60 -10.57
C CYS A 59 9.36 0.12 -10.06
N LEU A 60 9.16 -1.19 -9.89
CA LEU A 60 7.87 -1.77 -9.49
C LEU A 60 7.40 -1.21 -8.14
N SER A 61 8.28 -1.18 -7.14
CA SER A 61 7.91 -0.68 -5.81
C SER A 61 7.53 0.80 -5.83
N SER A 62 8.23 1.62 -6.61
CA SER A 62 7.94 3.04 -6.79
C SER A 62 6.62 3.26 -7.53
N LEU A 63 6.35 2.48 -8.57
CA LEU A 63 5.09 2.54 -9.31
C LEU A 63 3.89 2.18 -8.43
N LEU A 64 3.99 1.08 -7.68
CA LEU A 64 2.90 0.67 -6.77
C LEU A 64 2.68 1.70 -5.66
N LEU A 65 3.75 2.28 -5.12
CA LEU A 65 3.66 3.35 -4.13
C LEU A 65 2.96 4.59 -4.71
N ALA A 66 3.33 5.00 -5.93
CA ALA A 66 2.73 6.15 -6.59
C ALA A 66 1.23 5.97 -6.83
N VAL A 67 0.81 4.78 -7.29
CA VAL A 67 -0.61 4.46 -7.50
C VAL A 67 -1.35 4.38 -6.17
N TRP A 68 -0.76 3.74 -5.16
CA TRP A 68 -1.34 3.69 -3.81
C TRP A 68 -1.56 5.08 -3.22
N HIS A 69 -0.54 5.93 -3.29
CA HIS A 69 -0.63 7.33 -2.87
C HIS A 69 -1.76 8.07 -3.59
N TYR A 70 -1.87 7.90 -4.92
CA TYR A 70 -2.95 8.50 -5.69
C TYR A 70 -4.33 8.06 -5.19
N ILE A 71 -4.52 6.76 -4.94
CA ILE A 71 -5.79 6.20 -4.43
C ILE A 71 -6.13 6.83 -3.08
N VAL A 72 -5.21 6.79 -2.11
CA VAL A 72 -5.47 7.29 -0.75
C VAL A 72 -5.79 8.79 -0.74
N VAL A 73 -5.13 9.58 -1.58
CA VAL A 73 -5.32 11.04 -1.61
C VAL A 73 -6.56 11.47 -2.39
N ASN A 74 -6.87 10.79 -3.51
CA ASN A 74 -7.86 11.29 -4.48
C ASN A 74 -9.14 10.45 -4.55
N ARG A 75 -9.18 9.27 -3.91
CA ARG A 75 -10.31 8.34 -3.92
C ARG A 75 -10.78 8.06 -2.50
N PRO A 76 -11.57 8.97 -1.89
CA PRO A 76 -12.16 8.74 -0.58
C PRO A 76 -13.22 7.62 -0.59
N ASP A 77 -13.76 7.31 -1.76
CA ASP A 77 -14.74 6.26 -1.98
C ASP A 77 -14.25 5.29 -3.08
N ASN A 78 -14.39 4.00 -2.82
CA ASN A 78 -13.94 2.89 -3.64
C ASN A 78 -15.03 2.36 -4.60
N GLU A 79 -16.24 2.93 -4.59
CA GLU A 79 -17.33 2.49 -5.48
C GLU A 79 -17.01 2.66 -6.97
N LYS A 80 -16.20 3.67 -7.34
CA LYS A 80 -15.85 3.95 -8.74
C LYS A 80 -15.12 2.80 -9.45
N GLY A 81 -14.42 1.94 -8.70
CA GLY A 81 -13.71 0.79 -9.26
C GLY A 81 -14.58 -0.46 -9.45
N ARG A 82 -15.82 -0.44 -8.97
CA ARG A 82 -16.67 -1.64 -8.91
C ARG A 82 -16.97 -2.23 -10.28
N ALA A 83 -17.36 -1.40 -11.25
CA ALA A 83 -17.68 -1.88 -12.60
C ALA A 83 -16.46 -2.55 -13.26
N THR A 84 -15.28 -1.95 -13.11
CA THR A 84 -14.01 -2.55 -13.60
C THR A 84 -13.68 -3.86 -12.88
N PHE A 85 -13.90 -3.92 -11.56
CA PHE A 85 -13.69 -5.12 -10.78
C PHE A 85 -14.60 -6.27 -11.25
N GLU A 86 -15.90 -6.00 -11.42
CA GLU A 86 -16.90 -6.95 -11.90
C GLU A 86 -16.64 -7.38 -13.36
N GLN A 87 -16.06 -6.51 -14.18
CA GLN A 87 -15.62 -6.87 -15.54
C GLN A 87 -14.40 -7.81 -15.52
N PHE A 88 -13.49 -7.64 -14.56
CA PHE A 88 -12.24 -8.39 -14.52
C PHE A 88 -12.34 -9.72 -13.81
N HIS A 89 -13.44 -9.94 -13.09
CA HIS A 89 -13.60 -11.10 -12.25
C HIS A 89 -14.95 -11.78 -12.47
N GLU A 90 -14.91 -13.10 -12.47
CA GLU A 90 -16.11 -13.92 -12.41
C GLU A 90 -16.44 -14.23 -10.95
N ARG A 91 -17.68 -13.97 -10.56
CA ARG A 91 -18.18 -14.32 -9.24
C ARG A 91 -18.37 -15.83 -9.17
N ALA A 92 -17.85 -16.45 -8.13
CA ALA A 92 -18.12 -17.87 -7.87
C ALA A 92 -19.59 -18.09 -7.46
N ASP A 93 -20.14 -19.23 -7.86
CA ASP A 93 -21.55 -19.60 -7.61
C ASP A 93 -21.86 -19.79 -6.11
N GLU A 94 -20.83 -20.06 -5.30
CA GLU A 94 -20.94 -20.31 -3.87
C GLU A 94 -20.81 -19.01 -3.03
N VAL A 95 -21.66 -18.88 -2.02
CA VAL A 95 -21.61 -17.75 -1.08
C VAL A 95 -20.29 -17.78 -0.30
N GLY A 96 -19.50 -16.72 -0.41
CA GLY A 96 -18.21 -16.57 0.28
C GLY A 96 -17.01 -17.09 -0.50
N ALA A 97 -17.19 -17.66 -1.69
CA ALA A 97 -16.09 -18.11 -2.53
C ALA A 97 -15.31 -16.93 -3.16
N ARG A 98 -14.02 -17.17 -3.42
CA ARG A 98 -13.10 -16.17 -4.01
C ARG A 98 -13.49 -15.90 -5.47
N TRP A 99 -13.46 -14.63 -5.85
CA TRP A 99 -13.66 -14.23 -7.25
C TRP A 99 -12.47 -14.69 -8.10
N LYS A 100 -12.76 -15.17 -9.31
CA LYS A 100 -11.74 -15.64 -10.24
C LYS A 100 -11.38 -14.50 -11.19
N PHE A 101 -10.10 -14.13 -11.25
CA PHE A 101 -9.62 -13.15 -12.21
C PHE A 101 -9.64 -13.75 -13.63
N ILE A 102 -10.34 -13.09 -14.55
CA ILE A 102 -10.55 -13.55 -15.94
C ILE A 102 -10.03 -12.55 -16.99
N SER A 103 -9.67 -11.33 -16.58
CA SER A 103 -9.28 -10.28 -17.52
C SER A 103 -7.99 -10.61 -18.28
N PRO A 104 -7.91 -10.33 -19.59
CA PRO A 104 -6.68 -10.44 -20.35
C PRO A 104 -5.75 -9.21 -20.21
N ILE A 105 -6.09 -8.25 -19.36
CA ILE A 105 -5.33 -7.00 -19.18
C ILE A 105 -3.84 -7.28 -18.94
N GLY A 106 -2.98 -6.45 -19.52
CA GLY A 106 -1.53 -6.57 -19.40
C GLY A 106 -0.89 -7.72 -20.18
N LYS A 107 -1.66 -8.61 -20.83
CA LYS A 107 -1.08 -9.67 -21.69
C LYS A 107 -0.51 -9.12 -23.00
N THR A 108 -1.09 -8.04 -23.49
CA THR A 108 -0.63 -7.30 -24.67
C THR A 108 -0.35 -5.87 -24.25
N TYR A 109 0.88 -5.41 -24.47
CA TYR A 109 1.28 -4.05 -24.21
C TYR A 109 2.07 -3.53 -25.43
N PRO A 110 1.75 -2.34 -25.95
CA PRO A 110 2.24 -1.89 -27.26
C PRO A 110 3.74 -1.55 -27.27
N ARG A 111 4.36 -1.40 -26.11
CA ARG A 111 5.77 -1.01 -25.96
C ARG A 111 6.54 -2.06 -25.18
N GLN A 112 7.84 -2.18 -25.47
CA GLN A 112 8.73 -2.91 -24.58
C GLN A 112 9.10 -2.02 -23.40
N ILE A 113 9.10 -2.58 -22.19
CA ILE A 113 9.49 -1.87 -20.97
C ILE A 113 10.59 -2.65 -20.26
N THR A 114 11.49 -1.98 -19.58
CA THR A 114 12.41 -2.58 -18.61
C THR A 114 11.93 -2.27 -17.20
N PHE A 115 12.34 -3.08 -16.23
CA PHE A 115 11.95 -2.82 -14.85
C PHE A 115 12.98 -3.31 -13.84
N ASP A 116 13.00 -2.62 -12.70
CA ASP A 116 13.67 -3.02 -11.48
C ASP A 116 12.60 -3.29 -10.41
N LEU A 117 12.87 -4.21 -9.48
CA LEU A 117 11.90 -4.55 -8.43
C LEU A 117 11.86 -3.53 -7.29
N PHE A 118 13.05 -3.06 -6.90
CA PHE A 118 13.25 -2.22 -5.72
C PHE A 118 13.91 -0.91 -6.11
N SER A 119 13.61 0.15 -5.35
CA SER A 119 14.33 1.40 -5.53
C SER A 119 15.76 1.20 -5.04
N VAL A 120 16.75 1.50 -5.87
CA VAL A 120 18.15 1.50 -5.41
C VAL A 120 18.25 2.54 -4.31
N LYS A 121 18.48 2.10 -3.08
CA LYS A 121 18.89 3.02 -2.01
C LYS A 121 20.20 3.63 -2.48
N SER A 122 20.25 4.94 -2.68
CA SER A 122 21.52 5.62 -2.93
C SER A 122 22.40 5.42 -1.69
N GLU A 123 23.29 4.44 -1.71
CA GLU A 123 24.41 4.41 -0.80
C GLU A 123 25.28 5.61 -1.16
N LYS A 124 25.18 6.68 -0.36
CA LYS A 124 26.14 7.77 -0.42
C LYS A 124 27.49 7.18 0.01
N MET A 125 28.29 6.74 -0.96
CA MET A 125 29.70 6.45 -0.74
C MET A 125 30.41 7.78 -0.47
N HIS A 126 30.58 8.11 0.82
CA HIS A 126 31.61 9.06 1.21
C HIS A 126 32.90 8.28 1.43
N GLU A 127 33.72 8.29 0.39
CA GLU A 127 35.12 7.89 0.43
C GLU A 127 35.93 9.10 0.87
N GLU A 128 36.33 9.20 2.15
CA GLU A 128 37.41 10.09 2.58
C GLU A 128 38.32 9.38 3.59
N ASN A 129 39.60 9.39 3.27
CA ASN A 129 40.68 8.72 3.97
C ASN A 129 41.37 9.69 4.96
N SER A 130 41.46 9.26 6.22
CA SER A 130 42.47 9.55 7.26
C SER A 130 42.68 10.97 7.81
N GLY A 131 42.47 11.12 9.13
CA GLY A 131 43.03 12.20 9.95
C GLY A 131 42.36 12.40 11.32
N ASN A 132 42.76 11.61 12.33
CA ASN A 132 42.28 11.59 13.73
C ASN A 132 41.94 12.94 14.39
N SER A 133 40.82 12.97 15.13
CA SER A 133 40.83 13.25 16.59
C SER A 133 39.49 12.85 17.21
N ALA A 134 39.56 12.03 18.25
CA ALA A 134 38.41 11.51 18.98
C ALA A 134 37.61 12.64 19.66
N LYS A 135 36.29 12.65 19.47
CA LYS A 135 35.33 13.03 20.51
C LYS A 135 34.09 12.14 20.44
N ASP A 136 34.03 11.32 21.48
CA ASP A 136 32.88 10.85 22.24
C ASP A 136 31.47 11.15 21.70
N THR A 137 30.68 10.09 21.70
CA THR A 137 29.31 9.97 21.23
C THR A 137 28.33 10.86 21.99
N ASP A 138 27.47 11.59 21.27
CA ASP A 138 26.12 11.91 21.76
C ASP A 138 25.13 11.81 20.59
N TYR A 139 24.64 10.58 20.38
CA TYR A 139 23.44 10.38 19.58
C TYR A 139 22.25 10.77 20.45
N SER A 140 21.84 12.03 20.38
CA SER A 140 20.50 12.40 20.83
C SER A 140 19.51 11.66 19.94
N GLU A 141 18.84 10.65 20.51
CA GLU A 141 17.72 9.95 19.88
C GLU A 141 16.75 10.98 19.25
N PRO A 142 16.23 10.71 18.04
CA PRO A 142 15.19 11.55 17.48
C PRO A 142 14.00 11.54 18.44
N THR A 143 13.71 12.70 19.04
CA THR A 143 12.56 12.86 19.92
C THR A 143 11.30 12.72 19.06
N VAL A 144 10.64 11.57 19.16
CA VAL A 144 9.32 11.36 18.57
C VAL A 144 8.34 12.15 19.43
N GLU A 145 7.84 13.27 18.92
CA GLU A 145 6.65 13.89 19.50
C GLU A 145 5.48 12.95 19.25
N VAL A 146 5.18 12.14 20.27
CA VAL A 146 3.99 11.29 20.30
C VAL A 146 2.79 12.22 20.38
N TYR A 147 2.21 12.53 19.22
CA TYR A 147 0.91 13.20 19.17
C TYR A 147 -0.15 12.20 19.62
N GLU A 148 -0.53 12.24 20.90
CA GLU A 148 -1.69 11.49 21.38
C GLU A 148 -2.95 12.12 20.77
N ALA A 149 -3.47 11.49 19.71
CA ALA A 149 -4.79 11.81 19.22
C ALA A 149 -5.81 11.61 20.36
N PRO A 150 -6.72 12.56 20.62
CA PRO A 150 -7.69 12.44 21.69
C PRO A 150 -8.50 11.16 21.52
N VAL A 151 -8.47 10.29 22.53
CA VAL A 151 -9.14 8.97 22.57
C VAL A 151 -10.67 9.09 22.62
N THR A 152 -11.21 10.27 22.33
CA THR A 152 -12.62 10.65 22.48
C THR A 152 -13.07 11.48 21.30
N ASN A 153 -14.21 11.12 20.73
CA ASN A 153 -14.82 11.87 19.64
C ASN A 153 -15.18 13.30 20.11
N PRO A 154 -14.69 14.37 19.44
CA PRO A 154 -14.89 15.75 19.88
C PRO A 154 -16.34 16.25 19.77
N LEU A 155 -17.21 15.52 19.05
CA LEU A 155 -18.63 15.86 18.89
C LEU A 155 -19.53 15.13 19.90
N THR A 156 -19.17 13.90 20.29
CA THR A 156 -20.02 13.04 21.11
C THR A 156 -19.45 12.75 22.51
N GLY A 157 -18.16 13.03 22.74
CA GLY A 157 -17.47 12.72 24.00
C GLY A 157 -17.21 11.23 24.22
N GLU A 158 -17.57 10.36 23.28
CA GLU A 158 -17.42 8.91 23.42
C GLU A 158 -15.97 8.46 23.17
N ARG A 159 -15.49 7.53 24.00
CA ARG A 159 -14.17 6.92 23.85
C ARG A 159 -14.10 6.08 22.58
N ILE A 160 -13.16 6.39 21.70
CA ILE A 160 -12.87 5.62 20.48
C ILE A 160 -11.90 4.50 20.86
N LEU A 161 -12.44 3.29 21.08
CA LEU A 161 -11.65 2.06 21.18
C LEU A 161 -11.59 1.42 19.79
N ALA A 162 -10.55 1.72 19.02
CA ALA A 162 -10.25 0.96 17.81
C ALA A 162 -9.54 -0.35 18.23
N GLN A 163 -10.27 -1.46 18.27
CA GLN A 163 -9.65 -2.79 18.35
C GLN A 163 -9.41 -3.32 16.94
N PHE A 164 -8.13 -3.53 16.62
CA PHE A 164 -7.70 -4.22 15.41
C PHE A 164 -7.73 -5.73 15.67
N HIS A 165 -8.54 -6.46 14.91
CA HIS A 165 -8.56 -7.92 14.95
C HIS A 165 -7.85 -8.45 13.71
N VAL A 166 -6.79 -9.22 13.93
CA VAL A 166 -6.05 -9.92 12.87
C VAL A 166 -6.19 -11.41 13.16
N GLU A 167 -6.85 -12.14 12.27
CA GLU A 167 -6.94 -13.59 12.36
C GLU A 167 -6.41 -14.26 11.09
N ALA A 168 -5.62 -15.32 11.31
CA ALA A 168 -5.21 -16.22 10.25
C ALA A 168 -6.27 -17.34 10.13
N LYS A 169 -6.89 -17.47 8.95
CA LYS A 169 -7.76 -18.59 8.60
C LYS A 169 -7.36 -19.15 7.24
N ASP A 170 -7.22 -20.48 7.19
CA ASP A 170 -7.12 -21.31 5.99
C ASP A 170 -6.33 -20.68 4.82
N GLY A 171 -5.08 -20.32 5.09
CA GLY A 171 -4.13 -19.84 4.07
C GLY A 171 -4.27 -18.37 3.68
N GLY A 172 -4.88 -17.53 4.53
CA GLY A 172 -4.89 -16.07 4.36
C GLY A 172 -4.96 -15.32 5.70
N ILE A 173 -4.60 -14.03 5.66
CA ILE A 173 -4.76 -13.10 6.79
C ILE A 173 -6.00 -12.25 6.53
N ALA A 174 -6.94 -12.27 7.48
CA ALA A 174 -8.05 -11.32 7.52
C ALA A 174 -7.72 -10.21 8.52
N ALA A 175 -7.84 -8.96 8.09
CA ALA A 175 -7.73 -7.78 8.94
C ALA A 175 -9.00 -6.94 8.80
N GLY A 176 -9.62 -6.56 9.92
CA GLY A 176 -10.84 -5.77 9.94
C GLY A 176 -10.92 -4.87 11.18
N ILE A 177 -11.68 -3.79 11.06
CA ILE A 177 -12.01 -2.89 12.16
C ILE A 177 -13.33 -3.39 12.77
N VAL A 178 -13.31 -3.76 14.06
CA VAL A 178 -14.51 -4.20 14.77
C VAL A 178 -15.18 -2.97 15.40
N TYR A 179 -16.41 -2.65 14.98
CA TYR A 179 -17.28 -1.73 15.70
C TYR A 179 -18.20 -2.54 16.61
N GLY A 180 -17.88 -2.64 17.90
CA GLY A 180 -18.70 -3.34 18.89
C GLY A 180 -17.98 -3.53 20.22
N GLY A 181 -18.55 -3.00 21.29
CA GLY A 181 -17.89 -2.85 22.58
C GLY A 181 -17.64 -4.15 23.34
N ILE A 182 -16.50 -4.19 24.04
CA ILE A 182 -16.24 -5.17 25.10
C ILE A 182 -16.46 -4.49 26.45
N ASN A 183 -17.55 -4.87 27.13
CA ASN A 183 -17.78 -4.56 28.53
C ASN A 183 -16.96 -5.51 29.40
N ILE A 184 -15.86 -5.03 29.98
CA ILE A 184 -15.14 -5.76 31.04
C ILE A 184 -15.59 -5.19 32.38
N GLY A 185 -16.72 -5.70 32.88
CA GLY A 185 -17.16 -5.51 34.25
C GLY A 185 -16.48 -6.53 35.18
N ASP A 186 -15.71 -6.03 36.14
CA ASP A 186 -15.07 -6.79 37.20
C ASP A 186 -16.10 -7.59 38.03
N ARG A 187 -16.11 -8.92 37.86
CA ARG A 187 -16.96 -9.78 38.69
C ARG A 187 -16.22 -10.04 39.99
N ARG A 188 -16.29 -9.07 40.91
CA ARG A 188 -15.92 -9.24 42.33
C ARG A 188 -16.52 -10.55 42.83
N LYS A 189 -15.67 -11.39 43.43
CA LYS A 189 -16.12 -12.53 44.25
C LYS A 189 -17.10 -11.98 45.28
N LYS A 190 -18.33 -12.50 45.26
CA LYS A 190 -19.29 -12.27 46.32
C LYS A 190 -18.81 -13.08 47.52
N ASN A 191 -18.55 -12.38 48.62
CA ASN A 191 -18.19 -12.96 49.91
C ASN A 191 -19.31 -13.86 50.43
N ASP A 192 -18.89 -14.85 51.19
CA ASP A 192 -19.69 -15.79 51.96
C ASP A 192 -20.65 -15.07 52.93
N GLU A 193 -21.90 -15.55 52.97
CA GLU A 193 -22.78 -15.63 54.15
C GLU A 193 -23.56 -16.96 54.07
#